data_AF-A0A2X1PM67-F1
#
_entry.id   AF-A0A2X1PM67-F1
#
_cell.length_a   1.000
_cell.length_b   1.000
_cell.length_c   1.000
_cell.angle_alpha   90.00
_cell.angle_beta   90.00
_cell.angle_gamma   90.00
#
_symmetry.space_group_name_H-M   'P 1'
#
loop_
_entity.id
_entity.type
_entity.pdbx_description
1 polymer ?
#
loop_
_entity_poly.entity_id
_entity_poly.type
_entity_poly.pdbx_seq_one_letter_code
_entity_poly.pdbx_strand_id
1 'polypeptide(L)'
;MVFYVRGKDDQELRIRSRELRTVLLSNNLVPVKEGNEVAPLNSYLRWLPMNFNPQLDAKSRFYTKYYWVQHIANMLPVFGRETGTGHPGITYFNRGGSPLDFDPLNPKDRTKKCA
;
A
#
# COMPACT_ATOMS: atom_id res chain seq x y z
N MET A 1 4.98 -1.80 -4.44
CA MET A 1 3.65 -2.25 -4.89
C MET A 1 3.86 -3.15 -6.08
N VAL A 2 3.14 -4.28 -6.17
CA VAL A 2 3.27 -5.27 -7.24
C VAL A 2 1.89 -5.67 -7.74
N PHE A 3 1.80 -5.99 -9.03
CA PHE A 3 0.59 -6.43 -9.71
C PHE A 3 0.84 -7.79 -10.33
N TYR A 4 -0.11 -8.70 -10.14
CA TYR A 4 -0.10 -10.02 -10.78
C TYR A 4 -0.95 -9.96 -12.04
N VAL A 5 -0.32 -10.13 -13.20
CA VAL A 5 -1.01 -10.22 -14.48
C VAL A 5 -1.07 -11.68 -14.89
N ARG A 6 -2.26 -12.13 -15.29
CA ARG A 6 -2.50 -13.49 -15.80
C ARG A 6 -3.09 -13.39 -17.21
N GLY A 7 -2.62 -14.23 -18.13
CA GLY A 7 -3.22 -14.48 -19.45
C GLY A 7 -3.41 -15.99 -19.65
N LYS A 8 -4.25 -16.38 -20.60
CA LYS A 8 -4.43 -17.77 -21.02
C LYS A 8 -3.28 -18.23 -21.90
N ASP A 9 -2.69 -17.31 -22.65
CA ASP A 9 -1.64 -17.48 -23.65
C ASP A 9 -0.63 -16.32 -23.60
N ASP A 10 0.56 -16.52 -24.17
CA ASP A 10 1.65 -15.53 -24.13
C ASP A 10 1.26 -14.21 -24.82
N GLN A 11 0.46 -14.29 -25.88
CA GLN A 11 -0.05 -13.11 -26.59
C GLN A 11 -0.99 -12.30 -25.70
N GLU A 12 -1.98 -12.93 -25.07
CA GLU A 12 -2.89 -12.27 -24.13
C GLU A 12 -2.13 -11.67 -22.93
N LEU A 13 -1.14 -12.38 -22.40
CA LEU A 13 -0.32 -11.89 -21.28
C LEU A 13 0.45 -10.61 -21.66
N ARG A 14 1.04 -10.56 -22.85
CA ARG A 14 1.74 -9.37 -23.37
C ARG A 14 0.81 -8.18 -23.54
N ILE A 15 -0.40 -8.40 -24.05
CA ILE A 15 -1.41 -7.35 -24.22
C ILE A 15 -1.79 -6.78 -22.85
N ARG A 16 -2.16 -7.63 -21.88
CA ARG A 16 -2.55 -7.20 -20.53
C ARG A 16 -1.41 -6.50 -19.77
N SER A 17 -0.17 -6.98 -19.93
CA SER A 17 1.00 -6.31 -19.34
C SER A 17 1.19 -4.90 -19.91
N ARG A 18 0.99 -4.72 -21.23
CA ARG A 18 1.05 -3.40 -21.88
C ARG A 18 -0.07 -2.48 -21.40
N GLU A 19 -1.30 -2.96 -21.32
CA GLU A 19 -2.45 -2.18 -20.81
C GLU A 19 -2.22 -1.72 -19.36
N LEU A 20 -1.77 -2.62 -18.49
CA LEU A 20 -1.44 -2.30 -17.10
C LEU A 20 -0.39 -1.19 -17.02
N ARG A 21 0.67 -1.27 -17.84
CA ARG A 21 1.69 -0.22 -17.90
C ARG A 21 1.13 1.13 -18.32
N THR A 22 0.24 1.16 -19.30
CA THR A 22 -0.42 2.40 -19.73
C THR A 22 -1.21 3.04 -18.59
N VAL A 23 -1.99 2.23 -17.86
CA VAL A 23 -2.77 2.70 -16.70
C VAL A 23 -1.86 3.20 -15.57
N LEU A 24 -0.74 2.52 -15.31
CA LEU A 24 0.21 2.97 -14.29
C LEU A 24 0.86 4.30 -14.67
N LEU A 25 1.32 4.42 -15.91
CA LEU A 25 1.96 5.64 -16.41
C LEU A 25 0.99 6.84 -16.41
N SER A 26 -0.29 6.63 -16.73
CA SER A 26 -1.30 7.71 -16.66
C SER A 26 -1.57 8.21 -15.23
N ASN A 27 -1.21 7.41 -14.21
CA ASN A 27 -1.35 7.75 -12.79
C ASN A 27 -0.01 8.13 -12.14
N ASN A 28 0.99 8.51 -12.94
CA ASN A 28 2.35 8.86 -12.48
C ASN A 28 3.07 7.72 -11.73
N LEU A 29 2.67 6.47 -11.96
CA LEU A 29 3.35 5.28 -11.45
C LEU A 29 4.24 4.70 -12.55
N VAL A 30 5.55 4.64 -12.30
CA VAL A 30 6.51 4.10 -13.26
C VAL A 30 6.79 2.62 -12.96
N PRO A 31 6.28 1.67 -13.77
CA PRO A 31 6.57 0.26 -13.57
C PRO A 31 8.00 -0.09 -13.99
N VAL A 32 8.63 -0.99 -13.24
CA VAL A 32 9.95 -1.56 -13.60
C VAL A 32 9.81 -2.38 -14.89
N LYS A 33 10.81 -2.31 -15.78
CA LYS A 33 10.84 -3.14 -16.99
C LYS A 33 11.27 -4.56 -16.66
N GLU A 34 10.66 -5.55 -17.32
CA GLU A 34 10.89 -6.99 -17.08
C GLU A 34 12.38 -7.39 -17.12
N GLY A 35 13.19 -6.78 -18.01
CA GLY A 35 14.64 -7.02 -18.08
C GLY A 35 15.51 -6.15 -17.17
N ASN A 36 14.93 -5.18 -16.47
CA ASN A 36 15.66 -4.29 -15.55
C ASN A 36 15.54 -4.74 -14.09
N GLU A 37 14.81 -5.83 -13.83
CA GLU A 37 14.71 -6.43 -12.52
C GLU A 37 15.91 -7.36 -12.27
N VAL A 38 16.68 -7.07 -11.23
CA VAL A 38 17.95 -7.76 -10.93
C VAL A 38 17.73 -9.24 -10.58
N ALA A 39 16.62 -9.59 -9.92
CA ALA A 39 16.32 -10.94 -9.47
C ALA A 39 14.81 -11.22 -9.51
N PRO A 40 14.22 -11.42 -10.71
CA PRO A 40 12.78 -11.50 -10.89
C PRO A 40 12.14 -12.68 -10.12
N LEU A 41 12.83 -13.82 -10.01
CA LEU A 41 12.35 -14.95 -9.22
C LEU A 41 12.29 -14.64 -7.71
N ASN A 42 13.32 -13.96 -7.19
CA ASN A 42 13.35 -13.58 -5.77
C ASN A 42 12.26 -12.55 -5.46
N SER A 43 12.07 -11.57 -6.35
CA SER A 43 10.94 -10.65 -6.26
C SER A 43 9.61 -11.38 -6.30
N TYR A 44 9.38 -12.27 -7.28
CA TYR A 44 8.13 -13.02 -7.39
C TYR A 44 7.80 -13.77 -6.09
N LEU A 45 8.75 -14.54 -5.56
CA LEU A 45 8.59 -15.24 -4.29
C LEU A 45 8.31 -14.26 -3.16
N ARG A 46 9.02 -13.13 -3.10
CA ARG A 46 8.84 -12.12 -2.05
C ARG A 46 7.44 -11.53 -2.00
N TRP A 47 6.81 -11.33 -3.15
CA TRP A 47 5.50 -10.68 -3.22
C TRP A 47 4.33 -11.65 -3.04
N LEU A 48 4.59 -12.96 -2.97
CA LEU A 48 3.54 -13.95 -2.73
C LEU A 48 2.88 -13.71 -1.35
N PRO A 49 1.55 -13.78 -1.28
CA PRO A 49 0.84 -13.68 -0.01
C PRO A 49 1.31 -14.78 0.94
N MET A 50 1.49 -14.42 2.21
CA MET A 50 1.92 -15.33 3.29
C MET A 50 3.33 -15.94 3.12
N ASN A 51 4.17 -15.47 2.19
CA ASN A 51 5.55 -15.94 2.04
C ASN A 51 6.59 -15.18 2.89
N PHE A 52 6.13 -14.45 3.91
CA PHE A 52 7.01 -13.73 4.84
C PHE A 52 7.57 -14.67 5.89
N ASN A 53 8.91 -14.76 5.98
CA ASN A 53 9.60 -15.51 7.02
C ASN A 53 10.49 -14.56 7.86
N PRO A 54 10.17 -14.33 9.14
CA PRO A 54 10.91 -13.39 9.98
C PRO A 54 12.35 -13.81 10.25
N GLN A 55 12.64 -15.12 10.31
CA GLN A 55 14.01 -15.61 10.56
C GLN A 55 14.93 -15.38 9.35
N LEU A 56 14.39 -15.46 8.14
CA LEU A 56 15.11 -15.16 6.90
C LEU A 56 15.27 -13.65 6.69
N ASP A 57 14.24 -12.87 7.00
CA ASP A 57 14.30 -11.41 6.85
C ASP A 57 15.25 -10.74 7.84
N ALA A 58 15.41 -11.29 9.06
CA ALA A 58 16.35 -10.76 10.05
C ALA A 58 17.81 -10.72 9.55
N LYS A 59 18.20 -11.68 8.72
CA LYS A 59 19.57 -11.77 8.15
C LYS A 59 19.75 -10.94 6.89
N SER A 60 18.72 -10.88 6.05
CA SER A 60 18.82 -10.36 4.69
C SER A 60 18.17 -8.99 4.46
N ARG A 61 17.29 -8.55 5.37
CA ARG A 61 16.57 -7.27 5.37
C ARG A 61 15.96 -6.93 4.01
N PHE A 62 15.25 -7.91 3.51
CA PHE A 62 14.74 -7.98 2.16
C PHE A 62 13.31 -7.41 2.10
N TYR A 63 12.54 -7.57 3.17
CA TYR A 63 11.21 -6.98 3.37
C TYR A 63 11.28 -5.71 4.23
N THR A 64 12.11 -5.73 5.27
CA THR A 64 12.26 -4.60 6.19
C THR A 64 13.10 -3.49 5.56
N LYS A 65 12.46 -2.38 5.20
CA LYS A 65 13.12 -1.14 4.77
C LYS A 65 13.19 -0.13 5.92
N TYR A 66 14.28 0.61 5.99
CA TYR A 66 14.38 1.77 6.89
C TYR A 66 13.54 2.92 6.35
N TYR A 67 12.69 3.47 7.21
CA TYR A 67 11.93 4.69 6.94
C TYR A 67 12.34 5.76 7.94
N TRP A 68 12.37 7.01 7.50
CA TRP A 68 12.53 8.13 8.40
C TRP A 68 11.34 8.19 9.37
N VAL A 69 11.63 8.49 10.64
CA VAL A 69 10.61 8.63 11.69
C VAL A 69 9.53 9.63 11.29
N GLN A 70 9.90 10.69 10.55
CA GLN A 70 8.94 11.68 10.02
C GLN A 70 7.86 11.06 9.11
N HIS A 71 8.22 10.09 8.27
CA HIS A 71 7.25 9.43 7.39
C HIS A 71 6.26 8.56 8.17
N ILE A 72 6.76 7.85 9.19
CA ILE A 72 5.91 7.05 10.07
C ILE A 72 5.02 7.98 10.90
N ALA A 73 5.57 9.06 11.44
CA ALA A 73 4.81 10.05 12.20
C ALA A 73 3.67 10.65 11.36
N ASN A 74 3.92 11.01 10.10
CA ASN A 74 2.88 11.56 9.22
C ASN A 74 1.77 10.55 8.88
N MET A 75 2.03 9.23 8.95
CA MET A 75 1.02 8.20 8.71
C MET A 75 0.24 7.80 9.97
N LEU A 76 0.74 8.15 11.16
CA LEU A 76 0.08 7.82 12.41
C LEU A 76 -1.10 8.77 12.66
N PRO A 77 -2.30 8.25 12.96
CA PRO A 77 -3.51 9.06 13.15
C PRO A 77 -3.39 10.06 14.31
N VAL A 78 -2.46 9.82 15.23
CA VAL A 78 -2.19 10.69 16.39
C VAL A 78 -1.53 12.01 15.98
N PHE A 79 -0.78 12.06 14.89
CA PHE A 79 -0.04 13.26 14.46
C PHE A 79 -0.79 14.11 13.43
N GLY A 80 -1.94 13.66 12.92
CA GLY A 80 -2.82 14.46 12.08
C GLY A 80 -3.52 15.58 12.85
N ARG A 81 -4.00 16.62 12.14
CA ARG A 81 -4.88 17.67 12.72
C ARG A 81 -6.37 17.46 12.40
N GLU A 82 -6.68 16.45 11.60
CA GLU A 82 -8.05 16.08 11.24
C GLU A 82 -8.82 15.64 12.50
N THR A 83 -10.12 15.96 12.52
CA THR A 83 -11.05 15.60 13.60
C THR A 83 -11.85 14.33 13.29
N GLY A 84 -11.56 13.68 12.16
CA GLY A 84 -12.24 12.46 11.73
C GLY A 84 -13.64 12.73 11.19
N THR A 85 -14.56 11.79 11.43
CA THR A 85 -15.90 11.81 10.84
C THR A 85 -16.94 12.53 11.71
N GLY A 86 -16.59 12.86 12.97
CA GLY A 86 -17.48 13.53 13.91
C GLY A 86 -18.63 12.66 14.42
N HIS A 87 -18.58 11.33 14.19
CA HIS A 87 -19.53 10.38 14.74
C HIS A 87 -18.90 9.66 15.95
N PRO A 88 -19.43 9.80 17.17
CA PRO A 88 -18.82 9.25 18.38
C PRO A 88 -19.04 7.72 18.45
N GLY A 89 -18.13 6.96 17.84
CA GLY A 89 -18.01 5.51 18.01
C GLY A 89 -16.74 5.15 18.80
N ILE A 90 -15.58 5.53 18.27
CA ILE A 90 -14.29 5.48 18.96
C ILE A 90 -13.68 6.88 18.90
N THR A 91 -13.44 7.46 20.08
CA THR A 91 -12.94 8.84 20.22
C THR A 91 -11.52 8.83 20.78
N TYR A 92 -10.61 9.47 20.04
CA TYR A 92 -9.26 9.79 20.49
C TYR A 92 -9.03 11.29 20.52
N PHE A 93 -7.88 11.73 21.03
CA PHE A 93 -7.42 13.11 20.91
C PHE A 93 -6.24 13.16 19.94
N ASN A 94 -6.33 14.02 18.93
CA ASN A 94 -5.19 14.29 18.06
C ASN A 94 -4.13 15.11 18.81
N ARG A 95 -2.90 15.22 18.25
CA ARG A 95 -1.82 16.00 18.88
C ARG A 95 -2.18 17.46 19.19
N GLY A 96 -3.14 18.04 18.47
CA GLY A 96 -3.65 19.39 18.69
C GLY A 96 -4.68 19.51 19.81
N GLY A 97 -5.04 18.41 20.48
CA GLY A 97 -6.06 18.36 21.53
C GLY A 97 -7.49 18.38 21.00
N SER A 98 -7.70 18.28 19.68
CA SER A 98 -9.04 18.17 19.10
C SER A 98 -9.50 16.70 19.09
N PRO A 99 -10.81 16.44 19.24
CA PRO A 99 -11.36 15.09 19.17
C PRO A 99 -11.15 14.50 17.76
N LEU A 100 -10.70 13.25 17.71
CA LEU A 100 -10.62 12.42 16.52
C LEU A 100 -11.62 11.29 16.67
N ASP A 101 -12.75 11.44 15.99
CA ASP A 101 -13.87 10.49 16.07
C ASP A 101 -13.93 9.64 14.80
N PHE A 102 -14.02 8.32 14.96
CA PHE A 102 -14.35 7.43 13.86
C PHE A 102 -15.26 6.28 14.35
N ASP A 103 -16.29 5.95 13.58
CA ASP A 103 -17.19 4.83 13.88
C ASP A 103 -17.16 3.79 12.75
N PRO A 104 -16.44 2.66 12.90
CA PRO A 104 -16.39 1.63 11.87
C PRO A 104 -17.74 0.90 11.66
N LEU A 105 -18.71 1.04 12.58
CA LEU A 105 -20.04 0.44 12.49
C LEU A 105 -21.05 1.38 11.82
N ASN A 106 -20.78 2.69 11.76
CA ASN A 106 -21.66 3.65 11.11
C ASN A 106 -21.56 3.53 9.57
N PRO A 107 -22.68 3.30 8.86
CA PRO A 107 -22.70 3.24 7.39
C PRO A 107 -22.15 4.50 6.71
N LYS A 108 -22.30 5.67 7.35
CA LYS A 108 -21.83 6.96 6.80
C LYS A 108 -20.30 7.08 6.82
N ASP A 109 -19.63 6.40 7.75
CA ASP A 109 -18.16 6.41 7.89
C ASP A 109 -17.49 5.34 7.04
N ARG A 110 -18.25 4.31 6.62
CA ARG A 110 -17.78 3.26 5.70
C ARG A 110 -17.73 3.71 4.24
N THR A 111 -18.33 4.86 3.92
CA THR A 111 -18.37 5.37 2.55
C THR A 111 -17.10 6.17 2.29
N LYS A 112 -16.26 5.72 1.35
CA LYS A 112 -15.06 6.47 0.94
C LYS A 112 -15.47 7.83 0.37
N LYS A 113 -15.33 8.89 1.17
CA LYS A 113 -15.26 10.25 0.63
C LYS A 113 -13.82 10.46 0.18
N CYS A 114 -13.54 10.15 -1.09
CA CYS A 114 -12.36 10.68 -1.75
C CYS A 114 -12.65 12.16 -2.04
N ALA A 115 -12.00 13.04 -1.31
CA ALA A 115 -11.77 14.43 -1.68
C ALA A 115 -10.27 14.60 -1.94
#